data_AF-A0AA51HI70-F1
#
_entry.id   AF-A0AA51HI70-F1
#
_cell.length_a   1.000
_cell.length_b   1.000
_cell.length_c   1.000
_cell.angle_alpha   90.00
_cell.angle_beta   90.00
_cell.angle_gamma   90.00
#
_symmetry.space_group_name_H-M   'P 1'
#
loop_
_entity.id
_entity.type
_entity.pdbx_description
1 polymer ?
#
loop_
_entity_poly.entity_id
_entity_poly.type
_entity_poly.pdbx_seq_one_letter_code
_entity_poly.pdbx_strand_id
1 'polypeptide(L)'
;MIALVIITSQVKTYKPGEKLGSEFNEEDIKRLKRLKAIEGAEDFDDSEDTFFGDGEPAEFLTEKELNKLNKAKIVEYAGSIGLDELKAEMSKEELVDAVLNYTEEMENAAE
;
A
#
# COMPACT_ATOMS: atom_id res chain seq x y z
N MET A 1 16.54 18.26 5.12
CA MET A 1 15.33 18.70 4.39
C MET A 1 15.67 19.83 3.44
N ILE A 2 15.51 19.60 2.14
CA ILE A 2 15.68 20.56 1.06
C ILE A 2 14.35 20.72 0.31
N ALA A 3 14.08 21.89 -0.24
CA ALA A 3 12.90 22.14 -1.06
C ALA A 3 13.14 21.52 -2.45
N LEU A 4 12.15 20.86 -3.03
CA LEU A 4 12.16 20.43 -4.44
C LEU A 4 11.33 21.35 -5.33
N VAL A 5 10.46 22.16 -4.73
CA VAL A 5 9.61 23.15 -5.41
C VAL A 5 9.72 24.49 -4.68
N ILE A 6 9.09 25.53 -5.23
CA ILE A 6 9.01 26.81 -4.54
C ILE A 6 8.05 26.66 -3.37
N ILE A 7 8.56 26.83 -2.15
CA ILE A 7 7.78 26.72 -0.91
C ILE A 7 7.73 28.09 -0.27
N THR A 8 6.53 28.63 -0.14
CA THR A 8 6.30 29.90 0.55
C THR A 8 5.94 29.60 2.00
N SER A 9 6.86 29.88 2.92
CA SER A 9 6.57 29.88 4.35
C SER A 9 6.06 31.25 4.79
N GLN A 10 5.60 31.35 6.04
CA GLN A 10 5.16 32.61 6.65
C GLN A 10 6.31 33.64 6.76
N VAL A 11 7.56 33.18 6.72
CA VAL A 11 8.75 34.01 7.00
C VAL A 11 9.63 34.21 5.77
N LYS A 12 9.66 33.25 4.85
CA LYS A 12 10.48 33.33 3.63
C LYS A 12 9.97 32.39 2.54
N THR A 13 10.26 32.74 1.29
CA THR A 13 10.12 31.86 0.14
C THR A 13 11.41 31.06 -0.07
N TYR A 14 11.30 29.73 -0.02
CA TYR A 14 12.36 28.78 -0.29
C TYR A 14 12.29 28.34 -1.76
N LYS A 15 13.43 28.39 -2.46
CA LYS A 15 13.55 27.90 -3.85
C LYS A 15 13.85 26.40 -3.88
N PRO A 16 13.55 25.70 -4.98
CA PRO A 16 14.00 24.32 -5.16
C PRO A 16 15.53 24.23 -5.01
N GLY A 17 16.00 23.27 -4.21
CA GLY A 17 17.37 23.07 -3.76
C GLY A 17 17.75 23.81 -2.47
N GLU A 18 16.90 24.70 -1.95
CA GLU A 18 17.19 25.45 -0.73
C GLU A 18 16.87 24.62 0.53
N LYS A 19 17.72 24.68 1.56
CA LYS A 19 17.48 23.97 2.83
C LYS A 19 16.31 24.62 3.57
N LEU A 20 15.28 23.84 3.89
CA LEU A 20 14.19 24.32 4.73
C LEU A 20 14.68 24.42 6.17
N GLY A 21 14.36 25.53 6.84
CA GLY A 21 14.55 25.68 8.28
C GLY A 21 13.48 24.94 9.10
N SER A 22 13.68 24.85 10.41
CA SER A 22 12.75 24.23 11.37
C SER A 22 11.45 25.03 11.60
N GLU A 23 11.09 25.92 10.67
CA GLU A 23 9.87 26.73 10.73
C GLU A 23 8.63 25.97 10.25
N PHE A 24 8.81 24.80 9.63
CA PHE A 24 7.74 23.94 9.18
C PHE A 24 7.36 22.97 10.30
N ASN A 25 6.08 22.93 10.64
CA ASN A 25 5.57 21.96 11.59
C ASN A 25 5.49 20.56 10.95
N GLU A 26 5.41 19.50 11.74
CA GLU A 26 5.36 18.12 11.23
C GLU A 26 4.23 17.89 10.23
N GLU A 27 3.08 18.56 10.40
CA GLU A 27 1.95 18.48 9.49
C GLU A 27 2.26 19.12 8.12
N ASP A 28 2.94 20.26 8.10
CA ASP A 28 3.42 20.90 6.88
C ASP A 28 4.47 20.03 6.20
N ILE A 29 5.41 19.47 6.96
CA ILE A 29 6.44 18.55 6.46
C ILE A 29 5.78 17.32 5.83
N LYS A 30 4.76 16.73 6.48
CA LYS A 30 4.03 15.56 5.97
C LYS A 30 3.25 15.88 4.70
N ARG A 31 2.60 17.05 4.64
CA ARG A 31 1.89 17.53 3.45
C ARG A 31 2.85 17.80 2.29
N LEU A 32 3.99 18.41 2.57
CA LEU A 32 5.05 18.68 1.59
C LEU A 32 5.71 17.38 1.11
N LYS A 33 5.95 16.39 1.99
CA LYS A 33 6.43 15.04 1.62
C LYS A 33 5.43 14.35 0.71
N ARG A 34 4.13 14.35 1.05
CA ARG A 34 3.05 13.79 0.23
C ARG A 34 2.96 14.45 -1.15
N LEU A 35 3.22 15.75 -1.23
CA LEU A 35 3.23 16.52 -2.48
C LEU A 35 4.58 16.45 -3.22
N LYS A 36 5.55 15.65 -2.75
CA LYS A 36 6.93 15.59 -3.27
C LYS A 36 7.59 16.97 -3.38
N ALA A 37 7.25 17.86 -2.46
CA ALA A 37 7.70 19.24 -2.43
C ALA A 37 9.04 19.40 -1.69
N ILE A 38 9.47 18.42 -0.88
CA ILE A 38 10.70 18.45 -0.09
C ILE A 38 11.43 17.09 -0.13
N GLU A 39 12.75 17.09 0.05
CA GLU A 39 13.61 15.90 0.07
C GLU A 39 14.51 15.89 1.32
N GLY A 40 14.78 14.72 1.90
CA GLY A 40 15.73 14.57 3.02
C GLY A 40 15.20 14.92 4.41
N ALA A 41 13.98 14.51 4.75
CA ALA A 41 13.74 14.01 6.11
C ALA A 41 14.29 12.58 6.11
N GLU A 42 15.21 12.26 7.01
CA GLU A 42 15.84 10.93 7.09
C GLU A 42 14.78 9.83 6.94
N ASP A 43 15.08 8.89 6.03
CA ASP A 43 14.39 7.64 5.78
C ASP A 43 13.91 6.95 7.07
N PHE A 44 12.72 7.32 7.53
CA PHE A 44 11.76 6.27 7.81
C PHE A 44 11.15 5.92 6.45
N ASP A 45 11.75 4.86 5.89
CA ASP A 45 11.11 3.86 5.05
C ASP A 45 9.63 4.19 4.77
N ASP A 46 9.40 4.91 3.68
CA ASP A 46 8.09 4.95 3.02
C ASP A 46 8.16 3.97 1.85
N SER A 47 8.67 2.78 2.15
CA SER A 47 8.18 1.55 1.55
C SER A 47 7.10 0.98 2.48
N GLU A 48 6.20 1.85 2.95
CA GLU A 48 4.88 1.47 3.44
C GLU A 48 3.95 1.52 2.20
N ASP A 49 3.93 0.51 1.34
CA ASP A 49 3.20 -0.75 1.56
C ASP A 49 2.58 -0.90 2.96
N THR A 50 1.74 0.07 3.35
CA THR A 50 0.79 -0.08 4.45
C THR A 50 -0.44 -0.83 3.95
N PHE A 51 -0.26 -2.08 3.53
CA PHE A 51 -1.35 -3.07 3.49
C PHE A 51 -1.33 -4.02 4.70
N PHE A 52 -0.45 -3.80 5.68
CA PHE A 52 -0.44 -4.63 6.90
C PHE A 52 -0.29 -3.76 8.14
N GLY A 53 -1.34 -3.00 8.44
CA GLY A 53 -1.53 -2.40 9.74
C GLY A 53 -2.28 -3.36 10.65
N ASP A 54 -1.69 -3.62 11.82
CA ASP A 54 -2.37 -3.88 13.09
C ASP A 54 -3.23 -5.16 13.20
N GLY A 55 -2.69 -6.17 13.89
CA GLY A 55 -3.45 -6.89 14.92
C GLY A 55 -4.68 -7.73 14.57
N GLU A 56 -5.04 -7.91 13.30
CA GLU A 56 -6.14 -8.78 12.86
C GLU A 56 -5.59 -9.99 12.08
N PRO A 57 -6.14 -11.20 12.28
CA PRO A 57 -5.65 -12.39 11.58
C PRO A 57 -5.77 -12.11 10.08
N ALA A 58 -4.68 -12.25 9.33
CA ALA A 58 -4.56 -11.95 7.91
C ALA A 58 -5.90 -12.18 7.17
N GLU A 59 -6.71 -11.12 7.05
CA GLU A 59 -8.08 -11.26 6.57
C GLU A 59 -7.98 -11.61 5.09
N PHE A 60 -8.29 -12.87 4.81
CA PHE A 60 -8.36 -13.35 3.45
C PHE A 60 -9.37 -12.52 2.67
N LEU A 61 -9.05 -12.19 1.42
CA LEU A 61 -9.95 -11.43 0.56
C LEU A 61 -11.30 -12.17 0.42
N THR A 62 -12.38 -11.50 0.79
CA THR A 62 -13.75 -12.03 0.63
C THR A 62 -14.17 -12.11 -0.84
N GLU A 63 -15.21 -12.90 -1.14
CA GLU A 63 -15.78 -13.08 -2.49
C GLU A 63 -16.01 -11.74 -3.21
N LYS A 64 -16.52 -10.74 -2.49
CA LYS A 64 -16.80 -9.41 -3.05
C LYS A 64 -15.53 -8.68 -3.50
N GLU A 65 -14.45 -8.82 -2.76
CA GLU A 65 -13.16 -8.20 -3.08
C GLU A 65 -12.51 -8.94 -4.26
N LEU A 66 -12.50 -10.28 -4.22
CA LEU A 66 -12.05 -11.12 -5.33
C LEU A 66 -12.84 -10.86 -6.62
N ASN A 67 -14.15 -10.60 -6.52
CA ASN A 67 -14.99 -10.28 -7.67
C ASN A 67 -14.81 -8.82 -8.15
N LYS A 68 -14.17 -7.93 -7.39
CA LYS A 68 -13.72 -6.63 -7.93
C LYS A 68 -12.39 -6.74 -8.68
N LEU A 69 -11.61 -7.78 -8.41
CA LEU A 69 -10.31 -8.00 -9.04
C LEU A 69 -10.44 -8.62 -10.44
N ASN A 70 -9.41 -8.39 -11.25
CA ASN A 70 -9.25 -9.06 -12.54
C ASN A 70 -8.67 -10.46 -12.32
N LYS A 71 -8.93 -11.37 -13.27
CA LYS A 71 -8.40 -12.75 -13.26
C LYS A 71 -6.90 -12.81 -12.93
N ALA A 72 -6.09 -11.94 -13.56
CA ALA A 72 -4.66 -11.86 -13.30
C ALA A 72 -4.32 -11.52 -11.84
N LYS A 73 -5.06 -10.60 -11.22
CA LYS A 73 -4.87 -10.24 -9.81
C LYS A 73 -5.33 -11.33 -8.85
N ILE A 74 -6.39 -12.05 -9.19
CA ILE A 74 -6.86 -13.20 -8.40
C ILE A 74 -5.81 -14.31 -8.42
N VAL A 75 -5.18 -14.56 -9.56
CA VAL A 75 -4.07 -15.52 -9.69
C VAL A 75 -2.82 -15.09 -8.92
N GLU A 76 -2.46 -13.80 -8.96
CA GLU A 76 -1.37 -13.28 -8.11
C GLU A 76 -1.66 -13.45 -6.62
N TYR A 77 -2.89 -13.14 -6.21
CA TYR A 77 -3.31 -13.31 -4.82
C TYR A 77 -3.28 -14.79 -4.42
N ALA A 78 -3.82 -15.66 -5.27
CA ALA A 78 -3.77 -17.11 -5.10
C ALA A 78 -2.33 -17.60 -4.89
N GLY A 79 -1.38 -17.23 -5.76
CA GLY A 79 0.03 -17.57 -5.56
C GLY A 79 0.61 -17.02 -4.25
N SER A 80 0.19 -15.81 -3.85
CA SER A 80 0.64 -15.20 -2.58
C SER A 80 0.19 -15.97 -1.34
N ILE A 81 -0.95 -16.66 -1.41
CA ILE A 81 -1.46 -17.51 -0.33
C ILE A 81 -1.07 -19.00 -0.50
N GLY A 82 -0.30 -19.36 -1.53
CA GLY A 82 0.17 -20.74 -1.77
C GLY A 82 -0.68 -21.57 -2.75
N LEU A 83 -1.60 -20.93 -3.47
CA LEU A 83 -2.43 -21.49 -4.54
C LEU A 83 -1.85 -21.15 -5.93
N ASP A 84 -0.66 -21.65 -6.24
CA ASP A 84 0.00 -21.44 -7.54
C ASP A 84 -0.63 -22.26 -8.70
N GLU A 85 -1.56 -23.16 -8.40
CA GLU A 85 -2.23 -24.00 -9.40
C GLU A 85 -3.27 -23.24 -10.23
N LEU A 86 -3.70 -22.07 -9.75
CA LEU A 86 -4.70 -21.24 -10.40
C LEU A 86 -4.08 -20.49 -11.59
N LYS A 87 -4.75 -20.55 -12.76
CA LYS A 87 -4.30 -19.90 -13.99
C LYS A 87 -5.34 -18.93 -14.52
N ALA A 88 -4.88 -17.83 -15.13
CA ALA A 88 -5.76 -16.82 -15.70
C ALA A 88 -6.61 -17.32 -16.89
N GLU A 89 -6.30 -18.53 -17.38
CA GLU A 89 -7.07 -19.29 -18.37
C GLU A 89 -8.39 -19.82 -17.82
N MET A 90 -8.53 -19.96 -16.49
CA MET A 90 -9.76 -20.40 -15.83
C MET A 90 -10.84 -19.31 -15.82
N SER A 91 -12.07 -19.72 -15.50
CA SER A 91 -13.17 -18.79 -15.30
C SER A 91 -12.93 -17.95 -14.04
N LYS A 92 -13.37 -16.68 -14.07
CA LYS A 92 -13.22 -15.80 -12.90
C LYS A 92 -13.91 -16.41 -11.68
N GLU A 93 -15.09 -16.97 -11.88
CA GLU A 93 -15.86 -17.67 -10.84
C GLU A 93 -15.05 -18.81 -10.22
N GLU A 94 -14.43 -19.67 -11.03
CA GLU A 94 -13.59 -20.76 -10.52
C GLU A 94 -12.34 -20.28 -9.78
N LEU A 95 -11.72 -19.18 -10.23
CA LEU A 95 -10.60 -18.56 -9.53
C LEU A 95 -11.00 -18.02 -8.16
N VAL A 96 -12.16 -17.37 -8.07
CA VAL A 96 -12.67 -16.82 -6.81
C VAL A 96 -13.09 -17.94 -5.85
N ASP A 97 -13.79 -18.95 -6.34
CA ASP A 97 -14.27 -20.10 -5.57
C ASP A 97 -13.10 -20.91 -4.97
N ALA A 98 -12.07 -21.22 -5.77
CA ALA A 98 -10.90 -21.95 -5.31
C ALA A 98 -10.11 -21.18 -4.24
N VAL A 99 -9.97 -19.86 -4.41
CA VAL A 99 -9.34 -18.99 -3.41
C VAL A 99 -10.16 -19.01 -2.12
N LEU A 100 -11.47 -18.78 -2.19
CA LEU A 100 -12.35 -18.80 -1.02
C LEU A 100 -12.26 -20.12 -0.27
N ASN A 101 -12.40 -21.24 -0.98
CA ASN A 101 -12.33 -22.57 -0.37
C ASN A 101 -11.01 -22.79 0.38
N TYR A 102 -9.87 -22.42 -0.22
CA TYR A 102 -8.58 -22.54 0.47
C TYR A 102 -8.48 -21.64 1.69
N THR A 103 -9.00 -20.42 1.61
CA THR A 103 -8.96 -19.48 2.73
C THR A 103 -9.88 -19.92 3.87
N GLU A 104 -11.05 -20.48 3.55
CA GLU A 104 -11.96 -21.10 4.51
C GLU A 104 -11.34 -22.36 5.14
N GLU A 105 -10.64 -23.20 4.37
CA GLU A 105 -9.90 -24.35 4.89
C GLU A 105 -8.76 -23.94 5.82
N MET A 106 -8.03 -22.87 5.51
CA MET A 106 -6.94 -22.34 6.34
C MET A 106 -7.46 -21.69 7.63
N GLU A 107 -8.59 -20.99 7.57
CA GLU A 107 -9.26 -20.41 8.73
C GLU A 107 -9.83 -21.50 9.66
N ASN A 108 -10.48 -22.53 9.10
CA ASN A 108 -10.95 -23.69 9.88
C ASN A 108 -9.80 -24.54 10.46
N ALA A 109 -8.68 -24.67 9.75
CA ALA A 109 -7.54 -25.46 10.21
C ALA A 109 -6.75 -24.78 11.35
N ALA A 110 -6.99 -23.48 11.59
CA ALA A 110 -6.41 -22.72 12.69
C ALA A 110 -7.24 -22.78 13.99
N GLU A 111 -8.41 -23.42 13.98
CA GLU A 111 -9.31 -23.63 15.14
C GLU A 111 -9.10 -25.01 15.80
#